data_AF-A0A2H3B3I4-F1
#
_entry.id   AF-A0A2H3B3I4-F1
#
_cell.length_a   1.000
_cell.length_b   1.000
_cell.length_c   1.000
_cell.angle_alpha   90.00
_cell.angle_beta   90.00
_cell.angle_gamma   90.00
#
_symmetry.space_group_name_H-M   'P 1'
#
loop_
_entity.id
_entity.type
_entity.pdbx_description
1 polymer ?
#
loop_
_entity_poly.entity_id
_entity_poly.type
_entity_poly.pdbx_seq_one_letter_code
_entity_poly.pdbx_strand_id
1 'polypeptide(L)'
;MFEGPNGASVRPNGPFLQELVRVFEESNSVIYRLPEGTKLPPDLVCLHEHTEHHSIQCAVPMTLHQLNTKITKFFQKYGEEMTKSEFEERYPFI
;
A
#
# COMPACT_ATOMS: atom_id res chain seq x y z
N MET A 1 24.97 3.68 -4.82
CA MET A 1 24.19 4.63 -3.98
C MET A 1 22.83 4.00 -3.80
N PHE A 2 22.35 3.83 -2.56
CA PHE A 2 21.00 3.34 -2.31
C PHE A 2 20.04 4.53 -2.44
N GLU A 3 19.16 4.50 -3.44
CA GLU A 3 18.02 5.41 -3.50
C GLU A 3 16.88 4.77 -2.71
N GLY A 4 16.41 5.44 -1.67
CA GLY A 4 15.20 5.04 -0.94
C GLY A 4 14.00 5.90 -1.36
N PRO A 5 12.76 5.48 -1.08
CA PRO A 5 12.30 4.15 -0.68
C PRO A 5 12.08 3.21 -1.90
N ASN A 6 12.39 1.92 -1.74
CA ASN A 6 12.24 0.88 -2.78
C ASN A 6 10.99 0.04 -2.54
N GLY A 7 9.80 0.61 -2.75
CA GLY A 7 8.56 -0.16 -2.63
C GLY A 7 7.34 0.68 -2.29
N ALA A 8 6.22 -0.01 -2.08
CA ALA A 8 4.97 0.58 -1.62
C ALA A 8 4.71 0.24 -0.15
N SER A 9 4.53 1.30 0.64
CA SER A 9 4.15 1.20 2.06
C SER A 9 2.76 0.58 2.18
N VAL A 10 2.66 -0.53 2.92
CA VAL A 10 1.40 -1.22 3.20
C VAL A 10 1.29 -1.56 4.68
N ARG A 11 0.06 -1.54 5.21
CA ARG A 11 -0.23 -1.81 6.63
C ARG A 11 -1.53 -2.60 6.73
N PRO A 12 -1.68 -3.47 7.74
CA PRO A 12 -2.98 -3.99 8.09
C PRO A 12 -3.91 -2.86 8.51
N ASN A 13 -5.22 -3.08 8.35
CA ASN A 13 -6.24 -2.13 8.78
C ASN A 13 -6.42 -2.17 10.31
N GLY A 14 -5.46 -1.60 11.03
CA GLY A 14 -5.50 -1.39 12.47
C GLY A 14 -5.56 0.09 12.86
N PRO A 15 -5.64 0.39 14.17
CA PRO A 15 -5.77 1.76 14.68
C PRO A 15 -4.71 2.72 14.12
N PHE A 16 -3.47 2.25 13.98
CA PHE A 16 -2.37 3.06 13.44
C PHE A 16 -2.60 3.47 11.98
N LEU A 17 -3.05 2.57 11.12
CA LEU A 17 -3.35 2.93 9.71
C LEU A 17 -4.53 3.90 9.64
N GLN A 18 -5.55 3.68 10.47
CA GLN A 18 -6.73 4.54 10.49
C GLN A 18 -6.40 5.96 10.96
N GLU A 19 -5.58 6.10 12.00
CA GLU A 19 -5.05 7.39 12.44
C GLU A 19 -4.18 8.02 11.35
N LEU A 20 -3.27 7.24 10.74
CA LEU A 20 -2.38 7.71 9.67
C LEU A 20 -3.17 8.30 8.50
N VAL A 21 -4.20 7.61 8.01
CA VAL A 21 -5.05 8.09 6.91
C VAL A 21 -5.71 9.42 7.28
N ARG A 22 -6.15 9.59 8.53
CA ARG A 22 -6.82 10.82 8.99
C ARG A 22 -5.87 12.00 9.06
N VAL A 23 -4.63 11.81 9.48
CA VAL A 23 -3.63 12.89 9.56
C VAL A 23 -2.98 13.24 8.22
N PHE A 24 -3.14 12.41 7.17
CA PHE A 24 -2.67 12.73 5.83
C PHE A 24 -3.40 13.98 5.30
N GLU A 25 -2.67 15.08 5.09
CA GLU A 25 -3.24 16.38 4.67
C GLU A 25 -3.78 16.34 3.22
N GLU A 26 -3.26 15.42 2.41
CA GLU A 26 -3.57 15.30 0.98
C GLU A 26 -4.96 14.70 0.77
N SER A 27 -5.93 15.57 0.46
CA SER A 27 -7.34 15.21 0.24
C SER A 27 -7.58 14.32 -0.99
N ASN A 28 -6.70 14.37 -1.98
CA ASN A 28 -6.80 13.58 -3.22
C ASN A 28 -6.07 12.23 -3.14
N SER A 29 -5.74 11.77 -1.93
CA SER A 29 -5.10 10.48 -1.73
C SER A 29 -6.04 9.33 -2.11
N VAL A 30 -5.50 8.37 -2.86
CA VAL A 30 -6.18 7.12 -3.20
C VAL A 30 -5.72 6.03 -2.26
N ILE A 31 -6.66 5.34 -1.63
CA ILE A 31 -6.41 4.25 -0.69
C ILE A 31 -6.82 2.95 -1.37
N TYR A 32 -5.85 2.06 -1.56
CA TYR A 32 -6.12 0.70 -2.04
C TYR A 32 -6.19 -0.27 -0.86
N ARG A 33 -7.32 -0.96 -0.72
CA ARG A 33 -7.45 -2.13 0.17
C ARG A 33 -7.23 -3.40 -0.63
N LEU A 34 -6.18 -4.15 -0.30
CA LEU A 34 -6.00 -5.50 -0.81
C LEU A 34 -6.81 -6.49 0.04
N PRO A 35 -7.73 -7.27 -0.54
CA PRO A 35 -8.43 -8.33 0.18
C PRO A 35 -7.46 -9.39 0.74
N GLU A 36 -7.81 -9.98 1.86
CA GLU A 36 -7.08 -11.14 2.40
C GLU A 36 -7.03 -12.28 1.36
N GLY A 37 -5.90 -12.97 1.28
CA GLY A 37 -5.67 -14.03 0.29
C GLY A 37 -5.28 -13.53 -1.11
N THR A 38 -5.18 -12.22 -1.33
CA THR A 38 -4.66 -11.67 -2.60
C THR A 38 -3.23 -12.17 -2.83
N LYS A 39 -3.03 -12.89 -3.93
CA LYS A 39 -1.71 -13.41 -4.30
C LYS A 39 -0.87 -12.31 -4.92
N LEU A 40 0.30 -12.05 -4.33
CA LEU A 40 1.29 -11.18 -4.96
C LEU A 40 1.83 -11.83 -6.24
N PRO A 41 2.13 -11.04 -7.28
CA PRO A 41 2.92 -11.50 -8.42
C PRO A 41 4.24 -12.11 -7.95
N PRO A 42 4.76 -13.16 -8.62
CA PRO A 42 5.98 -13.86 -8.18
C PRO A 42 7.25 -12.99 -8.24
N ASP A 43 7.20 -11.85 -8.93
CA ASP A 43 8.29 -10.87 -9.02
C ASP A 43 8.15 -9.68 -8.05
N LEU A 44 7.16 -9.73 -7.16
CA LEU A 44 7.00 -8.83 -6.02
C LEU A 44 7.09 -9.63 -4.71
N VAL A 45 7.54 -8.97 -3.65
CA VAL A 45 7.61 -9.53 -2.31
C VAL A 45 7.03 -8.54 -1.31
N CYS A 46 6.30 -9.02 -0.30
CA CYS A 46 5.88 -8.21 0.84
C CYS A 46 6.84 -8.49 1.99
N LEU A 47 7.62 -7.48 2.37
CA LEU A 47 8.58 -7.58 3.47
C LEU A 47 8.01 -6.87 4.70
N HIS A 48 8.14 -7.52 5.86
CA HIS A 48 7.93 -6.87 7.14
C HIS A 48 9.12 -5.94 7.43
N GLU A 49 8.86 -4.65 7.62
CA GLU A 49 9.91 -3.68 7.92
C GLU A 49 10.00 -3.42 9.42
N HIS A 50 8.91 -2.96 10.04
CA HIS A 50 8.87 -2.60 11.47
C HIS A 50 7.42 -2.49 11.97
N THR A 51 7.14 -2.97 13.20
CA THR A 51 5.78 -2.99 13.79
C THR A 51 4.72 -3.47 12.80
N GLU A 52 3.77 -2.62 12.41
CA GLU A 52 2.70 -2.94 11.46
C GLU A 52 3.05 -2.50 10.03
N HIS A 53 4.23 -1.90 9.83
CA HIS A 53 4.71 -1.45 8.54
C HIS A 53 5.32 -2.59 7.74
N HIS A 54 4.75 -2.79 6.56
CA HIS A 54 5.23 -3.70 5.55
C HIS A 54 5.48 -2.93 4.26
N SER A 55 6.26 -3.52 3.36
CA SER A 55 6.61 -2.90 2.09
C SER A 55 6.54 -3.91 0.96
N ILE A 56 5.76 -3.59 -0.07
CA ILE A 56 5.75 -4.37 -1.32
C ILE A 56 6.91 -3.88 -2.18
N GLN A 57 7.88 -4.77 -2.42
CA GLN A 57 9.14 -4.47 -3.11
C GLN A 57 9.36 -5.41 -4.30
N CYS A 58 10.39 -5.17 -5.09
CA CYS A 58 10.80 -6.08 -6.15
C CYS A 58 11.45 -7.36 -5.58
N ALA A 59 11.04 -8.53 -6.08
CA ALA A 59 11.70 -9.80 -5.79
C ALA A 59 12.79 -10.16 -6.82
N VAL A 60 12.87 -9.40 -7.92
CA VAL A 60 13.85 -9.57 -9.00
C VAL A 60 14.37 -8.19 -9.44
N PRO A 61 15.56 -8.10 -10.04
CA PRO A 61 16.06 -6.83 -10.56
C PRO A 61 15.08 -6.18 -11.55
N MET A 62 14.69 -4.94 -11.27
CA MET A 62 13.87 -4.11 -12.14
C MET A 62 14.15 -2.63 -11.88
N THR A 63 13.84 -1.75 -12.83
CA THR A 63 13.96 -0.31 -12.65
C THR A 63 12.85 0.21 -11.73
N LEU A 64 13.07 1.37 -11.09
CA LEU A 64 12.04 2.03 -10.28
C LEU A 64 10.75 2.28 -11.07
N HIS A 65 10.87 2.68 -12.34
CA HIS A 65 9.71 2.87 -13.22
C HIS A 65 8.92 1.57 -13.45
N GLN A 66 9.63 0.45 -13.66
CA GLN A 66 9.00 -0.87 -13.79
C GLN A 66 8.30 -1.28 -12.50
N LEU A 67 8.94 -1.08 -11.34
CA LEU A 67 8.37 -1.39 -10.03
C LEU A 67 7.09 -0.59 -9.78
N ASN A 68 7.16 0.74 -9.92
CA ASN A 68 6.01 1.63 -9.70
C ASN A 68 4.85 1.30 -10.64
N THR A 69 5.14 1.08 -11.93
CA THR A 69 4.11 0.69 -12.91
C THR A 69 3.45 -0.64 -12.55
N LYS A 70 4.25 -1.62 -12.11
CA LYS A 70 3.77 -2.95 -11.76
C LYS A 70 2.91 -2.92 -10.50
N ILE A 71 3.37 -2.25 -9.43
CA ILE A 71 2.60 -2.11 -8.18
C ILE A 71 1.28 -1.38 -8.44
N THR A 72 1.32 -0.27 -9.20
CA THR A 72 0.10 0.48 -9.54
C THR A 72 -0.92 -0.39 -10.26
N LYS A 73 -0.48 -1.13 -11.30
CA LYS A 73 -1.36 -2.07 -12.02
C LYS A 73 -1.88 -3.21 -11.14
N PHE A 74 -1.07 -3.69 -10.20
CA PHE A 74 -1.48 -4.71 -9.26
C PHE A 74 -2.59 -4.18 -8.33
N PHE A 75 -2.43 -2.99 -7.77
CA PHE A 75 -3.44 -2.35 -6.92
C PHE A 75 -4.73 -2.04 -7.68
N GLN A 76 -4.64 -1.47 -8.88
CA GLN A 76 -5.82 -1.19 -9.71
C GLN A 76 -6.58 -2.46 -10.11
N LYS A 77 -5.89 -3.61 -10.22
CA LYS A 77 -6.50 -4.87 -10.65
C LYS A 77 -7.11 -5.67 -9.50
N TYR A 78 -6.44 -5.71 -8.35
CA TYR A 78 -6.81 -6.60 -7.24
C TYR A 78 -7.18 -5.86 -5.96
N GLY A 79 -6.86 -4.57 -5.87
CA GLY A 79 -7.25 -3.72 -4.77
C GLY A 79 -8.65 -3.15 -4.97
N GLU A 80 -9.30 -2.88 -3.86
CA GLU A 80 -10.47 -2.02 -3.81
C GLU A 80 -9.99 -0.58 -3.63
N GLU A 81 -10.29 0.26 -4.61
CA GLU A 81 -9.99 1.69 -4.58
C GLU A 81 -11.00 2.43 -3.70
N MET A 82 -10.51 3.30 -2.83
CA MET A 82 -11.31 4.19 -1.99
C MET A 82 -10.65 5.57 -1.94
N THR A 83 -11.48 6.60 -1.90
CA THR A 83 -11.09 7.93 -1.43
C THR A 83 -10.82 7.90 0.08
N LYS A 84 -10.13 8.92 0.58
CA LYS A 84 -9.97 9.13 2.03
C LYS A 84 -11.32 9.15 2.77
N SER A 85 -12.32 9.86 2.24
CA SER A 85 -13.64 9.94 2.86
C SER A 85 -14.37 8.60 2.92
N GLU A 86 -14.34 7.81 1.83
CA GLU A 86 -14.94 6.47 1.81
C GLU A 86 -14.25 5.52 2.80
N PHE A 87 -12.93 5.62 2.95
CA PHE A 87 -12.20 4.85 3.94
C PHE A 87 -12.61 5.25 5.36
N GLU A 88 -12.70 6.55 5.65
CA GLU A 88 -13.05 7.07 6.97
C GLU A 88 -14.49 6.76 7.39
N GLU A 89 -15.43 6.75 6.45
CA GLU A 89 -16.82 6.35 6.66
C GLU A 89 -16.93 4.85 6.96
N ARG A 90 -16.18 4.03 6.21
CA ARG A 90 -16.20 2.58 6.37
C ARG A 90 -15.52 2.11 7.65
N TYR A 91 -14.45 2.78 8.06
CA TYR A 91 -13.68 2.47 9.26
C TYR A 91 -13.74 3.65 10.24
N PRO A 92 -14.89 3.83 10.92
CA PRO A 92 -15.04 4.89 11.91
C PRO A 92 -14.06 4.63 13.05
N PHE A 93 -13.30 5.67 13.41
CA PHE A 93 -12.41 5.63 14.55
C PHE A 93 -13.27 5.87 15.81
N ILE A 94 -13.39 4.86 16.67
CA ILE A 94 -14.18 4.91 17.92
C ILE A 94 -13.23 5.19 19.08
#